data_AF-A0A832X4R2-F1
#
_entry.id   AF-A0A832X4R2-F1
#
_cell.length_a   1.000
_cell.length_b   1.000
_cell.length_c   1.000
_cell.angle_alpha   90.00
_cell.angle_beta   90.00
_cell.angle_gamma   90.00
#
_symmetry.space_group_name_H-M   'P 1'
#
loop_
_entity.id
_entity.type
_entity.pdbx_description
1 polymer ?
#
loop_
_entity_poly.entity_id
_entity_poly.type
_entity_poly.pdbx_seq_one_letter_code
_entity_poly.pdbx_strand_id
1 'polypeptide(L)'
;MAKIFGMKPDAQTQKLIEKFEDEVLIRHNNQQLVGTVYVDMQDNRWAVAFAYNYSRKPGLHGHENPLEVRYCMVPQEPGAIRLFRSDADAEQVFATENPPDQDSFIRYVLGKERAVAGGSA
;
A
#
# COMPACT_ATOMS: atom_id res chain seq x y z
N MET A 1 5.76 3.55 -11.41
CA MET A 1 6.10 4.91 -10.95
C MET A 1 4.95 5.36 -10.05
N ALA A 2 5.21 5.34 -8.75
CA ALA A 2 4.22 5.66 -7.74
C ALA A 2 3.62 7.05 -7.91
N LYS A 3 2.34 7.19 -7.58
CA LYS A 3 1.67 8.50 -7.55
C LYS A 3 1.65 9.00 -6.11
N ILE A 4 2.29 10.15 -5.88
CA ILE A 4 2.48 10.71 -4.53
C ILE A 4 1.88 12.11 -4.49
N PHE A 5 0.98 12.35 -3.54
CA PHE A 5 0.27 13.60 -3.36
C PHE A 5 0.46 14.13 -1.93
N GLY A 6 0.48 15.47 -1.80
CA GLY A 6 0.52 16.16 -0.51
C GLY A 6 1.86 16.15 0.24
N MET A 7 2.87 15.44 -0.27
CA MET A 7 4.22 15.46 0.27
C MET A 7 5.29 15.24 -0.79
N LYS A 8 6.55 15.50 -0.43
CA LYS A 8 7.73 15.04 -1.18
C LYS A 8 8.52 14.07 -0.29
N PRO A 9 8.51 12.76 -0.58
CA PRO A 9 9.25 11.78 0.21
C PRO A 9 10.73 12.05 0.14
N ASP A 10 11.44 11.65 1.19
CA ASP A 10 12.90 11.65 1.14
C ASP A 10 13.46 10.55 0.23
N ALA A 11 14.77 10.62 -0.04
CA ALA A 11 15.44 9.70 -0.96
C ALA A 11 15.35 8.23 -0.51
N GLN A 12 15.31 7.98 0.80
CA GLN A 12 15.21 6.62 1.33
C GLN A 12 13.79 6.08 1.12
N THR A 13 12.77 6.86 1.40
CA THR A 13 11.37 6.48 1.20
C THR A 13 11.08 6.26 -0.27
N GLN A 14 11.56 7.16 -1.14
CA GLN A 14 11.41 7.01 -2.58
C GLN A 14 12.05 5.69 -3.08
N LYS A 15 13.27 5.38 -2.65
CA LYS A 15 13.95 4.13 -2.99
C LYS A 15 13.19 2.89 -2.50
N LEU A 16 12.56 2.97 -1.32
CA LEU A 16 11.75 1.87 -0.79
C LEU A 16 10.46 1.67 -1.58
N ILE A 17 9.82 2.75 -2.04
CA ILE A 17 8.65 2.69 -2.92
C ILE A 17 9.04 2.03 -4.26
N GLU A 18 10.12 2.49 -4.89
CA GLU A 18 10.63 1.92 -6.15
C GLU A 18 10.96 0.43 -5.98
N LYS A 19 11.70 0.09 -4.93
CA LYS A 19 12.03 -1.30 -4.60
C LYS A 19 10.79 -2.16 -4.36
N PHE A 20 9.72 -1.59 -3.79
CA PHE A 20 8.46 -2.30 -3.61
C PHE A 20 7.80 -2.60 -4.95
N GLU A 21 7.64 -1.59 -5.83
CA GLU A 21 7.05 -1.78 -7.15
C GLU A 21 7.83 -2.76 -8.03
N ASP A 22 9.16 -2.80 -7.89
CA ASP A 22 10.04 -3.67 -8.68
C ASP A 22 10.10 -5.11 -8.16
N GLU A 23 10.11 -5.31 -6.83
CA GLU A 23 10.38 -6.63 -6.23
C GLU A 23 9.13 -7.35 -5.72
N VAL A 24 8.06 -6.63 -5.37
CA VAL A 24 6.90 -7.25 -4.72
C VAL A 24 5.94 -7.79 -5.76
N LEU A 25 5.97 -9.12 -5.89
CA LEU A 25 5.00 -9.90 -6.63
C LEU A 25 4.14 -10.70 -5.66
N ILE A 26 2.83 -10.61 -5.79
CA ILE A 26 1.91 -11.45 -5.01
C ILE A 26 1.29 -12.53 -5.88
N ARG A 27 1.02 -13.69 -5.28
CA ARG A 27 0.23 -14.74 -5.90
C ARG A 27 -1.22 -14.59 -5.45
N HIS A 28 -2.11 -14.32 -6.39
CA HIS A 28 -3.54 -14.16 -6.12
C HIS A 28 -4.33 -14.91 -7.20
N ASN A 29 -5.26 -15.78 -6.81
CA ASN A 29 -6.06 -16.61 -7.74
C ASN A 29 -5.21 -17.33 -8.82
N ASN A 30 -4.09 -17.95 -8.42
CA ASN A 30 -3.11 -18.62 -9.30
C ASN A 30 -2.42 -17.73 -10.34
N GLN A 31 -2.51 -16.41 -10.20
CA GLN A 31 -1.84 -15.44 -11.06
C GLN A 31 -0.83 -14.61 -10.27
N GLN A 32 0.20 -14.12 -10.96
CA GLN A 32 1.15 -13.18 -10.40
C GLN A 32 0.68 -11.75 -10.66
N LEU A 33 0.56 -10.99 -9.59
CA LEU A 33 0.22 -9.57 -9.63
C LEU A 33 1.44 -8.72 -9.25
N VAL A 34 1.56 -7.57 -9.91
CA VAL A 34 2.57 -6.54 -9.66
C VAL A 34 1.93 -5.42 -8.85
N GLY A 35 2.57 -4.99 -7.77
CA GLY A 35 2.10 -3.88 -6.95
C GLY A 35 2.48 -2.52 -7.53
N THR A 36 1.53 -1.59 -7.56
CA THR A 36 1.78 -0.16 -7.76
C THR A 36 1.41 0.59 -6.48
N VAL A 37 2.27 1.51 -6.05
CA VAL A 37 2.09 2.25 -4.79
C VAL A 37 1.48 3.62 -5.08
N TYR A 38 0.51 4.00 -4.25
CA TYR A 38 -0.13 5.31 -4.26
C TYR A 38 -0.02 5.90 -2.86
N VAL A 39 0.36 7.15 -2.79
CA VAL A 39 0.56 7.86 -1.52
C VAL A 39 -0.24 9.15 -1.57
N ASP A 40 -1.05 9.38 -0.55
CA ASP A 40 -1.82 10.60 -0.36
C ASP A 40 -1.67 11.07 1.09
N MET A 41 -0.89 12.14 1.27
CA MET A 41 -0.61 12.71 2.59
C MET A 41 -1.24 14.08 2.73
N GLN A 42 -2.43 14.11 3.33
CA GLN A 42 -3.14 15.33 3.68
C GLN A 42 -2.93 15.66 5.16
N ASP A 43 -3.13 16.92 5.55
CA ASP A 43 -2.93 17.39 6.92
C ASP A 43 -3.76 16.61 7.97
N ASN A 44 -4.94 16.12 7.58
CA ASN A 44 -5.86 15.41 8.45
C ASN A 44 -5.96 13.90 8.15
N ARG A 45 -5.27 13.40 7.13
CA ARG A 45 -5.33 11.99 6.73
C ARG A 45 -4.11 11.60 5.94
N TRP A 46 -3.44 10.55 6.40
CA TRP A 46 -2.37 9.90 5.65
C TRP A 46 -2.88 8.58 5.11
N ALA A 47 -2.64 8.34 3.82
CA ALA A 47 -3.05 7.11 3.16
C ALA A 47 -1.96 6.59 2.23
N VAL A 48 -1.74 5.28 2.28
CA VAL A 48 -0.90 4.56 1.32
C VAL A 48 -1.72 3.40 0.79
N ALA A 49 -1.86 3.33 -0.52
CA ALA A 49 -2.59 2.28 -1.22
C ALA A 49 -1.69 1.51 -2.17
N PHE A 50 -2.03 0.24 -2.35
CA PHE A 50 -1.38 -0.70 -3.24
C PHE A 50 -2.44 -1.22 -4.20
N ALA A 51 -2.23 -1.00 -5.49
CA ALA A 51 -3.01 -1.64 -6.53
C ALA A 51 -2.20 -2.81 -7.08
N TYR A 52 -2.67 -4.03 -6.86
CA TYR A 52 -2.05 -5.22 -7.40
C TYR A 52 -2.72 -5.60 -8.70
N ASN A 53 -1.96 -5.46 -9.78
CA ASN A 53 -2.43 -5.65 -11.14
C ASN A 53 -1.81 -6.85 -11.81
N TYR A 54 -2.52 -7.43 -12.79
CA TYR A 54 -1.92 -8.45 -13.63
C TYR A 54 -0.65 -7.90 -14.29
N SER A 55 0.43 -8.68 -14.23
CA SER A 55 1.68 -8.36 -14.96
C SER A 55 1.48 -8.23 -16.47
N ARG A 56 0.37 -8.77 -17.00
CA ARG A 56 -0.09 -8.62 -18.38
C ARG A 56 -1.37 -7.81 -18.40
N LYS A 57 -1.51 -6.90 -19.38
CA LYS A 57 -2.75 -6.13 -19.57
C LYS A 57 -3.94 -7.09 -19.64
N PRO A 58 -4.97 -6.94 -18.77
CA PRO A 58 -6.21 -7.67 -18.96
C PRO A 58 -6.79 -7.36 -20.35
N GLY A 59 -7.43 -8.34 -20.97
CA GLY A 59 -8.19 -8.09 -22.20
C GLY A 59 -9.31 -7.07 -21.96
N LEU A 60 -9.93 -6.57 -23.04
CA LEU A 60 -10.94 -5.49 -23.06
C LEU A 60 -12.08 -5.53 -22.01
N HIS A 61 -12.25 -6.64 -21.28
CA HIS A 61 -13.30 -6.86 -20.28
C HIS A 61 -12.80 -7.36 -18.91
N GLY A 62 -11.47 -7.36 -18.64
CA GLY A 62 -10.96 -7.76 -17.33
C GLY A 62 -11.11 -6.67 -16.28
N HIS A 63 -11.32 -7.06 -15.01
CA HIS A 63 -11.36 -6.14 -13.87
C HIS A 63 -10.09 -5.27 -13.81
N GLU A 64 -10.27 -3.97 -13.55
CA GLU A 64 -9.19 -2.96 -13.60
C GLU A 64 -8.10 -3.20 -12.56
N ASN A 65 -8.44 -3.66 -11.34
CA ASN A 65 -7.48 -4.08 -10.31
C ASN A 65 -7.99 -5.35 -9.59
N PRO A 66 -7.30 -6.51 -9.71
CA PRO A 66 -7.66 -7.74 -9.00
C PRO A 66 -7.64 -7.62 -7.48
N LEU A 67 -6.74 -6.80 -6.94
CA LEU A 67 -6.64 -6.59 -5.50
C LEU A 67 -6.19 -5.16 -5.21
N GLU A 68 -6.96 -4.48 -4.37
CA GLU A 68 -6.61 -3.18 -3.81
C GLU A 68 -6.44 -3.29 -2.30
N VAL A 69 -5.37 -2.69 -1.81
CA VAL A 69 -5.07 -2.61 -0.38
C VAL A 69 -4.84 -1.16 -0.01
N ARG A 70 -5.44 -0.67 1.06
CA ARG A 70 -5.26 0.72 1.51
C ARG A 70 -5.10 0.80 3.00
N TYR A 71 -4.00 1.40 3.43
CA TYR A 71 -3.73 1.75 4.81
C TYR A 71 -4.02 3.24 4.99
N CYS A 72 -4.78 3.61 6.00
CA CYS A 72 -5.02 4.99 6.35
C CYS A 72 -4.94 5.26 7.84
N MET A 73 -4.53 6.47 8.19
CA MET A 73 -4.54 6.97 9.56
C MET A 73 -4.84 8.46 9.62
N VAL A 74 -5.31 8.91 10.78
CA VAL A 74 -5.50 10.32 11.10
C VAL A 74 -4.42 10.69 12.11
N PRO A 75 -3.46 11.57 11.78
CA PRO A 75 -2.32 11.89 12.66
C PRO A 75 -2.73 12.47 14.02
N GLN A 76 -3.89 13.13 14.06
CA GLN A 76 -4.44 13.79 15.25
C GLN A 76 -5.23 12.82 16.15
N GLU A 77 -5.53 11.61 15.67
CA GLU A 77 -6.23 10.58 16.43
C GLU A 77 -5.22 9.56 16.99
N PRO A 78 -5.52 8.95 18.15
CA PRO A 78 -4.62 7.96 18.74
C PRO A 78 -4.52 6.68 17.88
N GLY A 79 -3.30 6.41 17.40
CA GLY A 79 -2.70 5.08 17.28
C GLY A 79 -3.36 4.03 16.38
N ALA A 80 -4.29 4.39 15.51
CA ALA A 80 -5.03 3.42 14.71
C ALA A 80 -4.70 3.55 13.22
N ILE A 81 -4.15 2.48 12.64
CA ILE A 81 -4.08 2.33 11.18
C ILE A 81 -5.24 1.44 10.76
N ARG A 82 -6.07 1.95 9.86
CA ARG A 82 -7.16 1.19 9.23
C ARG A 82 -6.66 0.61 7.92
N LEU A 83 -6.95 -0.66 7.71
CA LEU A 83 -6.61 -1.41 6.51
C LEU A 83 -7.91 -1.82 5.81
N PHE A 84 -8.03 -1.38 4.58
CA PHE A 84 -9.02 -1.88 3.63
C PHE A 84 -8.35 -2.83 2.65
N ARG A 85 -8.96 -3.97 2.38
CA ARG A 85 -8.58 -4.86 1.28
C ARG A 85 -9.82 -5.22 0.47
N SER A 86 -9.74 -5.15 -0.85
CA SER A 86 -10.90 -5.43 -1.71
C SER A 86 -11.31 -6.90 -1.75
N ASP A 87 -10.43 -7.81 -1.33
CA ASP A 87 -10.68 -9.26 -1.25
C ASP A 87 -11.19 -9.70 0.13
N ALA A 88 -11.32 -8.77 1.09
CA ALA A 88 -11.76 -9.05 2.44
C ALA A 88 -13.13 -8.40 2.71
N ASP A 89 -14.00 -9.14 3.39
CA ASP A 89 -15.35 -8.68 3.74
C ASP A 89 -15.38 -7.59 4.84
N ALA A 90 -14.23 -7.25 5.46
CA ALA A 90 -14.16 -6.29 6.55
C ALA A 90 -12.84 -5.49 6.57
N GLU A 91 -12.96 -4.21 6.95
CA GLU A 91 -11.81 -3.37 7.31
C GLU A 91 -11.15 -3.89 8.60
N GLN A 92 -9.82 -3.92 8.62
CA GLN A 92 -9.04 -4.28 9.80
C GLN A 92 -8.48 -3.02 10.46
N VAL A 93 -8.43 -3.00 11.79
CA VAL A 93 -7.84 -1.88 12.54
C VAL A 93 -6.67 -2.41 13.35
N PHE A 94 -5.50 -1.81 13.15
CA PHE A 94 -4.30 -2.14 13.90
C PHE A 94 -3.99 -1.02 14.89
N ALA A 95 -3.86 -1.39 16.17
CA ALA A 95 -3.22 -0.53 17.14
C ALA A 95 -1.72 -0.46 16.83
N THR A 96 -1.20 0.74 16.68
CA THR A 96 0.22 1.03 16.46
C THR A 96 0.61 2.26 17.27
N GLU A 97 1.90 2.40 17.56
CA GLU A 97 2.43 3.71 17.91
C GLU A 97 2.27 4.64 16.70
N ASN A 98 1.89 5.89 16.95
CA ASN A 98 1.74 6.89 15.88
C ASN A 98 3.12 7.14 15.24
N PRO A 99 3.26 6.98 13.91
CA PRO A 99 4.50 7.33 13.24
C PRO A 99 4.85 8.81 13.49
N PRO A 100 6.13 9.14 13.69
CA PRO A 100 6.54 10.51 13.98
C PRO A 100 6.31 11.48 12.80
N ASP A 101 6.30 10.96 11.57
CA ASP A 101 6.16 11.73 10.34
C ASP A 101 5.61 10.88 9.18
N GLN A 102 5.31 11.54 8.05
CA GLN A 102 4.74 10.95 6.84
C GLN A 102 5.67 9.89 6.22
N ASP A 103 6.98 10.15 6.14
CA ASP A 103 7.96 9.20 5.60
C ASP A 103 8.02 7.91 6.42
N SER A 104 7.99 8.04 7.75
CA SER A 104 7.96 6.93 8.70
C SER A 104 6.68 6.12 8.56
N PHE A 105 5.53 6.77 8.36
CA PHE A 105 4.28 6.08 8.05
C PHE A 105 4.36 5.28 6.75
N ILE A 106 4.89 5.86 5.67
CA ILE A 106 5.06 5.16 4.39
C ILE A 106 5.93 3.92 4.57
N ARG A 107 7.09 4.08 5.21
CA ARG A 107 8.04 2.97 5.43
C ARG A 107 7.43 1.85 6.25
N TYR A 108 6.68 2.20 7.30
CA TYR A 108 5.95 1.23 8.10
C TYR A 108 4.98 0.43 7.23
N VAL A 109 4.15 1.12 6.43
CA VAL A 109 3.14 0.49 5.58
C VAL A 109 3.78 -0.38 4.50
N LEU A 110 4.84 0.10 3.83
CA LEU A 110 5.59 -0.69 2.84
C LEU A 110 6.17 -1.97 3.46
N GLY A 111 6.74 -1.88 4.66
CA GLY A 111 7.26 -3.05 5.37
C GLY A 111 6.17 -4.03 5.76
N LYS A 112 5.03 -3.52 6.25
CA LYS A 112 3.87 -4.33 6.64
C LYS A 112 3.29 -5.08 5.45
N GLU A 113 3.01 -4.38 4.36
CA GLU A 113 2.42 -5.00 3.16
C GLU A 113 3.41 -5.96 2.49
N ARG A 114 4.72 -5.64 2.47
CA ARG A 114 5.74 -6.57 1.98
C ARG A 114 5.78 -7.86 2.79
N ALA A 115 5.59 -7.80 4.11
CA ALA A 115 5.53 -8.99 4.95
C ALA A 115 4.29 -9.85 4.66
N VAL A 116 3.15 -9.21 4.38
CA VAL A 116 1.92 -9.90 3.96
C VAL A 116 2.09 -10.55 2.58
N ALA A 117 2.66 -9.79 1.63
CA ALA A 117 2.93 -10.25 0.27
C ALA A 117 3.96 -11.39 0.21
N GLY A 118 5.04 -11.30 0.99
CA GLY A 118 6.11 -12.30 1.03
C GLY A 118 5.82 -13.51 1.93
N GLY A 119 4.75 -13.47 2.73
CA GLY A 119 4.33 -14.56 3.62
C GLY A 119 3.55 -15.68 2.94
N SER A 120 3.36 -15.62 1.62
CA SER A 120 2.70 -16.66 0.82
C SER A 120 3.73 -17.47 0.04
N ALA A 121 4.55 -18.25 0.76
CA ALA A 121 5.41 -19.31 0.19
C ALA A 121 4.81 -20.68 0.52
#